data_AF-R0AIZ4-F1
#
_entry.id   AF-R0AIZ4-F1
#
_cell.length_a   1.000
_cell.length_b   1.000
_cell.length_c   1.000
_cell.angle_alpha   90.00
_cell.angle_beta   90.00
_cell.angle_gamma   90.00
#
_symmetry.space_group_name_H-M   'P 1'
#
loop_
_entity.id
_entity.type
_entity.pdbx_description
1 polymer ?
#
loop_
_entity_poly.entity_id
_entity_poly.type
_entity_poly.pdbx_seq_one_letter_code
_entity_poly.pdbx_strand_id
1 'polypeptide(L)'
;MDGLVIGLDLNDDYTQICCYDKEKSWTIPTVICRRKEEEVWLSGEEAYAATLLGEGVIVDKLLKMAAKDGTSTIGGICYGGGTLLKLFIEKMVGYPRKEFGTDEVAQLVITLQSVDCRLLDTLMYCADYLEIPRDRVHVISHTEGFIYYVLSQKKELWTNQVGLFELSGERLCYYEMKVQRGMRRNMVQAEAQKQEEAFNLDILDSPSGSRLADKILTACGEKLLNRKLFSTVFLTGKGFERQDWAGGFMRLICNRRKVFVEPCLFARGAAFKGADYTHQETSYPYVFICEGRLKAEVSLKVMRRGRENQLVVASYGDNWYESKSSMDLIVDGQKEIEFIISPLDSKKKKLVRIPLAGFPERPPKTTRIELKVAFTDEGTMTMSIRDKGFGELFPSSGAVVKQEVNL
;
A
#
# COMPACT_ATOMS: atom_id res chain seq x y z
N MET A 1 -14.60 -21.60 -0.09
CA MET A 1 -14.57 -20.16 -0.43
C MET A 1 -15.08 -20.08 -1.85
N ASP A 2 -16.14 -19.33 -2.07
CA ASP A 2 -16.67 -19.08 -3.41
C ASP A 2 -15.91 -17.85 -3.94
N GLY A 3 -15.08 -18.06 -4.96
CA GLY A 3 -14.26 -17.03 -5.59
C GLY A 3 -12.77 -17.00 -5.21
N LEU A 4 -12.00 -16.30 -6.05
CA LEU A 4 -10.56 -16.14 -5.96
C LEU A 4 -10.17 -15.04 -4.96
N VAL A 5 -9.19 -15.33 -4.12
CA VAL A 5 -8.48 -14.34 -3.31
C VAL A 5 -7.16 -14.03 -4.01
N ILE A 6 -7.10 -12.88 -4.68
CA ILE A 6 -6.00 -12.48 -5.56
C ILE A 6 -5.12 -11.45 -4.85
N GLY A 7 -3.83 -11.76 -4.74
CA GLY A 7 -2.80 -10.79 -4.40
C GLY A 7 -2.05 -10.37 -5.67
N LEU A 8 -1.98 -9.07 -5.92
CA LEU A 8 -1.38 -8.50 -7.12
C LEU A 8 -0.32 -7.48 -6.71
N ASP A 9 0.94 -7.75 -7.02
CA ASP A 9 2.04 -6.79 -6.86
C ASP A 9 2.24 -6.02 -8.16
N LEU A 10 1.94 -4.73 -8.13
CA LEU A 10 1.92 -3.86 -9.28
C LEU A 10 3.15 -2.92 -9.28
N ASN A 11 4.04 -3.10 -10.25
CA ASN A 11 5.18 -2.21 -10.50
C ASN A 11 5.26 -1.87 -11.99
N ASP A 12 5.97 -0.81 -12.36
CA ASP A 12 6.16 -0.40 -13.77
C ASP A 12 7.06 -1.32 -14.60
N ASP A 13 7.75 -2.27 -13.98
CA ASP A 13 8.66 -3.19 -14.67
C ASP A 13 8.00 -4.55 -14.90
N TYR A 14 7.46 -5.15 -13.83
CA TYR A 14 6.66 -6.37 -13.87
C TYR A 14 5.57 -6.34 -12.81
N THR A 15 4.50 -7.07 -13.09
CA THR A 15 3.37 -7.33 -12.21
C THR A 15 3.40 -8.79 -11.81
N GLN A 16 3.27 -9.06 -10.52
CA GLN A 16 3.20 -10.41 -10.00
C GLN A 16 1.82 -10.72 -9.45
N ILE A 17 1.35 -11.94 -9.71
CA ILE A 17 0.02 -12.38 -9.29
C ILE A 17 0.17 -13.68 -8.52
N CYS A 18 -0.49 -13.75 -7.37
CA CYS A 18 -0.64 -14.95 -6.55
C CYS A 18 -2.10 -15.08 -6.13
N CYS A 19 -2.57 -16.32 -5.95
CA CYS A 19 -3.84 -16.57 -5.31
C CYS A 19 -3.63 -17.29 -3.98
N TYR A 20 -4.44 -16.95 -2.98
CA TYR A 20 -4.38 -17.64 -1.69
C TYR A 20 -4.64 -19.14 -1.88
N ASP A 21 -3.85 -19.97 -1.21
CA ASP A 21 -3.93 -21.44 -1.27
C ASP A 21 -3.76 -22.03 -2.69
N LYS A 22 -3.08 -21.29 -3.59
CA LYS A 22 -2.70 -21.76 -4.92
C LYS A 22 -1.18 -21.68 -5.09
N GLU A 23 -0.60 -22.72 -5.66
CA GLU A 23 0.86 -22.77 -5.89
C GLU A 23 1.28 -21.89 -7.08
N LYS A 24 0.43 -21.82 -8.11
CA LYS A 24 0.74 -21.08 -9.34
C LYS A 24 0.81 -19.58 -9.08
N SER A 25 1.88 -18.97 -9.58
CA SER A 25 2.09 -17.53 -9.62
C SER A 25 2.43 -17.09 -11.04
N TRP A 26 2.17 -15.82 -11.34
CA TRP A 26 2.52 -15.20 -12.62
C TRP A 26 3.46 -14.03 -12.38
N THR A 27 4.45 -13.88 -13.25
CA THR A 27 5.28 -12.68 -13.36
C THR A 27 5.14 -12.18 -14.79
N ILE A 28 4.49 -11.04 -14.97
CA ILE A 28 4.10 -10.51 -16.27
C ILE A 28 4.72 -9.12 -16.42
N PRO A 29 5.47 -8.82 -17.49
CA PRO A 29 5.94 -7.46 -17.74
C PRO A 29 4.79 -6.45 -17.74
N THR A 30 4.97 -5.30 -17.09
CA THR A 30 3.91 -4.30 -16.93
C THR A 30 3.80 -3.42 -18.18
N VAL A 31 3.31 -4.06 -19.24
CA VAL A 31 3.13 -3.49 -20.56
C VAL A 31 1.79 -3.92 -21.12
N ILE A 32 1.18 -3.04 -21.92
CA ILE A 32 -0.01 -3.36 -22.69
C ILE A 32 0.25 -3.04 -24.16
N CYS A 33 -0.23 -3.88 -25.06
CA CYS A 33 -0.08 -3.69 -26.49
C CYS A 33 -1.45 -3.68 -27.17
N ARG A 34 -1.71 -2.69 -28.01
CA ARG A 34 -2.89 -2.67 -28.87
C ARG A 34 -2.49 -3.13 -30.27
N ARG A 35 -3.23 -4.06 -30.86
CA ARG A 35 -3.07 -4.38 -32.29
C ARG A 35 -3.40 -3.16 -33.15
N LYS A 36 -2.72 -2.99 -34.27
CA LYS A 36 -2.90 -1.82 -35.16
C LYS A 36 -4.22 -1.86 -35.91
N GLU A 37 -4.62 -3.05 -36.34
CA GLU A 37 -5.76 -3.26 -37.23
C GLU A 37 -7.07 -3.57 -36.48
N GLU A 38 -6.99 -3.91 -35.19
CA GLU A 38 -8.12 -4.35 -34.38
C GLU A 38 -8.08 -3.71 -32.98
N GLU A 39 -9.24 -3.52 -32.35
CA GLU A 39 -9.32 -3.05 -30.95
C GLU A 39 -9.05 -4.18 -29.95
N VAL A 40 -7.95 -4.92 -30.17
CA VAL A 40 -7.52 -6.03 -29.33
C VAL A 40 -6.32 -5.60 -28.50
N TRP A 41 -6.45 -5.77 -27.19
CA TRP A 41 -5.39 -5.50 -26.21
C TRP A 41 -4.74 -6.80 -25.73
N LEU A 42 -3.41 -6.79 -25.70
CA LEU A 42 -2.53 -7.90 -25.35
C LEU A 42 -1.64 -7.51 -24.16
N SER A 43 -1.20 -8.51 -23.39
CA SER A 43 -0.27 -8.36 -22.26
C SER A 43 0.75 -9.49 -22.25
N GLY A 44 1.86 -9.31 -21.51
CA GLY A 44 2.88 -10.35 -21.37
C GLY A 44 3.56 -10.71 -22.70
N GLU A 45 3.86 -11.99 -22.90
CA GLU A 45 4.58 -12.48 -24.09
C GLU A 45 3.87 -12.14 -25.41
N GLU A 46 2.54 -12.20 -25.44
CA GLU A 46 1.73 -11.87 -26.63
C GLU A 46 1.91 -10.41 -27.05
N ALA A 47 2.04 -9.50 -26.08
CA ALA A 47 2.27 -8.08 -26.36
C ALA A 47 3.63 -7.84 -27.03
N TYR A 48 4.68 -8.52 -26.57
CA TYR A 48 6.00 -8.44 -27.19
C TYR A 48 6.03 -9.09 -28.57
N ALA A 49 5.41 -10.26 -28.72
CA ALA A 49 5.33 -10.96 -30.01
C ALA A 49 4.66 -10.08 -31.08
N ALA A 50 3.49 -9.49 -30.78
CA ALA A 50 2.81 -8.60 -31.70
C ALA A 50 3.63 -7.34 -32.06
N THR A 51 4.42 -6.82 -31.11
CA THR A 51 5.29 -5.67 -31.35
C THR A 51 6.46 -6.04 -32.26
N LEU A 52 7.10 -7.20 -32.04
CA LEU A 52 8.20 -7.70 -32.86
C LEU A 52 7.75 -7.99 -34.30
N LEU A 53 6.52 -8.44 -34.49
CA LEU A 53 5.91 -8.65 -35.81
C LEU A 53 5.44 -7.34 -36.47
N GLY A 54 5.52 -6.20 -35.77
CA GLY A 54 5.06 -4.91 -36.28
C GLY A 54 3.54 -4.76 -36.31
N GLU A 55 2.81 -5.69 -35.69
CA GLU A 55 1.34 -5.77 -35.65
C GLU A 55 0.72 -4.96 -34.50
N GLY A 56 1.53 -4.54 -33.52
CA GLY A 56 1.06 -3.87 -32.32
C GLY A 56 1.87 -2.64 -31.92
N VAL A 57 1.28 -1.82 -31.05
CA VAL A 57 1.93 -0.68 -30.39
C VAL A 57 1.93 -0.94 -28.88
N ILE A 58 3.12 -1.06 -28.31
CA ILE A 58 3.33 -1.31 -26.89
C ILE A 58 3.35 0.01 -26.10
N VAL A 59 2.78 -0.03 -24.90
CA VAL A 59 2.87 1.04 -23.91
C VAL A 59 3.35 0.45 -22.59
N ASP A 60 4.34 1.08 -22.00
CA ASP A 60 4.95 0.73 -20.71
C ASP A 60 4.73 1.85 -19.68
N LYS A 61 5.35 1.70 -18.50
CA LYS A 61 5.31 2.68 -17.39
C LYS A 61 3.88 3.12 -17.04
N LEU A 62 2.96 2.16 -17.03
CA LEU A 62 1.51 2.37 -16.89
C LEU A 62 1.15 3.09 -15.57
N LEU A 63 1.85 2.79 -14.47
CA LEU A 63 1.55 3.38 -13.17
C LEU A 63 2.00 4.84 -13.15
N LYS A 64 3.23 5.11 -13.62
CA LYS A 64 3.74 6.49 -13.79
C LYS A 64 2.85 7.32 -14.70
N MET A 65 2.35 6.72 -15.79
CA MET A 65 1.46 7.39 -16.72
C MET A 65 0.12 7.71 -16.07
N ALA A 66 -0.49 6.76 -15.36
CA ALA A 66 -1.74 6.98 -14.63
C ALA A 66 -1.60 8.04 -13.53
N ALA A 67 -0.53 7.98 -12.73
CA ALA A 67 -0.29 8.93 -11.64
C ALA A 67 -0.12 10.39 -12.12
N LYS A 68 0.39 10.59 -13.35
CA LYS A 68 0.69 11.90 -13.93
C LYS A 68 -0.36 12.42 -14.91
N ASP A 69 -1.52 11.78 -15.03
CA ASP A 69 -2.52 12.07 -16.08
C ASP A 69 -1.90 12.06 -17.49
N GLY A 70 -0.91 11.19 -17.69
CA GLY A 70 -0.23 11.01 -18.96
C GLY A 70 -1.16 10.38 -19.99
N THR A 71 -0.76 10.49 -21.26
CA THR A 71 -1.50 9.92 -22.38
C THR A 71 -0.58 9.17 -23.33
N SER A 72 -1.13 8.23 -24.08
CA SER A 72 -0.45 7.58 -25.20
C SER A 72 -1.37 7.57 -26.42
N THR A 73 -0.83 7.93 -27.59
CA THR A 73 -1.59 7.94 -28.84
C THR A 73 -1.29 6.68 -29.64
N ILE A 74 -2.31 5.86 -29.87
CA ILE A 74 -2.18 4.58 -30.59
C ILE A 74 -3.18 4.55 -31.74
N GLY A 75 -2.70 4.44 -32.97
CA GLY A 75 -3.56 4.41 -34.15
C GLY A 75 -4.46 5.65 -34.27
N GLY A 76 -3.95 6.83 -33.90
CA GLY A 76 -4.69 8.10 -33.95
C GLY A 76 -5.65 8.35 -32.79
N ILE A 77 -5.81 7.40 -31.86
CA ILE A 77 -6.65 7.54 -30.67
C ILE A 77 -5.78 7.86 -29.46
N CYS A 78 -6.13 8.91 -28.72
CA CYS A 78 -5.45 9.29 -27.49
C CYS A 78 -6.07 8.56 -26.29
N TYR A 79 -5.29 7.73 -25.61
CA TYR A 79 -5.68 7.00 -24.41
C TYR A 79 -5.05 7.62 -23.17
N GLY A 80 -5.86 7.86 -22.14
CA GLY A 80 -5.36 8.28 -20.83
C GLY A 80 -4.70 7.14 -20.06
N GLY A 81 -3.68 7.45 -19.26
CA GLY A 81 -2.92 6.47 -18.47
C GLY A 81 -3.80 5.61 -17.58
N GLY A 82 -4.82 6.20 -16.93
CA GLY A 82 -5.79 5.43 -16.13
C GLY A 82 -6.61 4.42 -16.95
N THR A 83 -6.92 4.73 -18.22
CA THR A 83 -7.62 3.79 -19.12
C THR A 83 -6.72 2.63 -19.51
N LEU A 84 -5.45 2.90 -19.81
CA LEU A 84 -4.48 1.87 -20.16
C LEU A 84 -4.18 0.96 -18.96
N LEU A 85 -4.03 1.54 -17.77
CA LEU A 85 -3.86 0.78 -16.53
C LEU A 85 -5.07 -0.11 -16.23
N LYS A 86 -6.29 0.41 -16.44
CA LYS A 86 -7.53 -0.36 -16.30
C LYS A 86 -7.55 -1.59 -17.20
N LEU A 87 -7.26 -1.42 -18.50
CA LEU A 87 -7.19 -2.51 -19.47
C LEU A 87 -6.11 -3.54 -19.10
N PHE A 88 -4.98 -3.07 -18.54
CA PHE A 88 -3.93 -3.96 -18.08
C PHE A 88 -4.36 -4.78 -16.86
N ILE A 89 -4.98 -4.17 -15.85
CA ILE A 89 -5.45 -4.87 -14.65
C ILE A 89 -6.54 -5.88 -15.00
N GLU A 90 -7.42 -5.57 -15.96
CA GLU A 90 -8.40 -6.53 -16.52
C GLU A 90 -7.71 -7.80 -17.02
N LYS A 91 -6.63 -7.64 -17.79
CA LYS A 91 -5.82 -8.79 -18.23
C LYS A 91 -5.21 -9.53 -17.06
N MET A 92 -4.64 -8.82 -16.08
CA MET A 92 -4.01 -9.43 -14.91
C MET A 92 -4.99 -10.30 -14.13
N VAL A 93 -6.19 -9.80 -13.83
CA VAL A 93 -7.24 -10.59 -13.17
C VAL A 93 -7.73 -11.75 -14.06
N GLY A 94 -7.66 -11.61 -15.37
CA GLY A 94 -7.96 -12.66 -16.34
C GLY A 94 -7.06 -13.90 -16.25
N TYR A 95 -5.78 -13.76 -15.86
CA TYR A 95 -4.86 -14.91 -15.72
C TYR A 95 -5.36 -15.96 -14.70
N PRO A 96 -5.61 -15.60 -13.42
CA PRO A 96 -6.11 -16.56 -12.44
C PRO A 96 -7.56 -16.99 -12.74
N ARG A 97 -8.42 -16.12 -13.28
CA ARG A 97 -9.79 -16.51 -13.69
C ARG A 97 -9.77 -17.64 -14.70
N LYS A 98 -8.96 -17.51 -15.75
CA LYS A 98 -8.77 -18.51 -16.80
C LYS A 98 -8.15 -19.79 -16.26
N GLU A 99 -7.12 -19.68 -15.41
CA GLU A 99 -6.42 -20.82 -14.85
C GLU A 99 -7.32 -21.69 -13.96
N PHE A 100 -8.11 -21.04 -13.10
CA PHE A 100 -8.91 -21.74 -12.09
C PHE A 100 -10.38 -21.92 -12.49
N GLY A 101 -10.76 -21.47 -13.70
CA GLY A 101 -12.09 -21.68 -14.26
C GLY A 101 -13.21 -20.99 -13.47
N THR A 102 -12.94 -19.82 -12.89
CA THR A 102 -13.92 -19.04 -12.14
C THR A 102 -13.74 -17.55 -12.37
N ASP A 103 -14.84 -16.83 -12.59
CA ASP A 103 -14.84 -15.38 -12.73
C ASP A 103 -15.03 -14.65 -11.39
N GLU A 104 -15.45 -15.38 -10.35
CA GLU A 104 -15.73 -14.79 -9.05
C GLU A 104 -14.44 -14.40 -8.33
N VAL A 105 -14.37 -13.14 -7.89
CA VAL A 105 -13.28 -12.61 -7.07
C VAL A 105 -13.84 -12.34 -5.68
N ALA A 106 -13.37 -13.13 -4.72
CA ALA A 106 -13.72 -12.98 -3.31
C ALA A 106 -13.01 -11.76 -2.71
N GLN A 107 -11.73 -11.59 -3.03
CA GLN A 107 -10.89 -10.47 -2.55
C GLN A 107 -9.80 -10.16 -3.59
N LEU A 108 -9.55 -8.87 -3.85
CA LEU A 108 -8.44 -8.37 -4.65
C LEU A 108 -7.60 -7.41 -3.83
N VAL A 109 -6.39 -7.81 -3.48
CA VAL A 109 -5.44 -6.97 -2.75
C VAL A 109 -4.29 -6.61 -3.68
N ILE A 110 -4.14 -5.32 -3.96
CA ILE A 110 -3.09 -4.78 -4.81
C ILE A 110 -2.01 -4.21 -3.90
N THR A 111 -0.76 -4.61 -4.09
CA THR A 111 0.39 -4.07 -3.35
C THR A 111 1.25 -3.19 -4.25
N LEU A 112 1.69 -2.06 -3.72
CA LEU A 112 2.42 -1.00 -4.42
C LEU A 112 3.65 -0.59 -3.63
N GLN A 113 4.72 -0.21 -4.31
CA GLN A 113 5.89 0.34 -3.63
C GLN A 113 5.55 1.62 -2.85
N SER A 114 4.75 2.49 -3.46
CA SER A 114 4.29 3.74 -2.85
C SER A 114 2.82 3.95 -3.19
N VAL A 115 2.03 4.30 -2.18
CA VAL A 115 0.59 4.52 -2.32
C VAL A 115 0.34 6.01 -2.53
N ASP A 116 -0.07 6.38 -3.74
CA ASP A 116 -0.48 7.72 -4.11
C ASP A 116 -2.02 7.82 -4.22
N CYS A 117 -2.61 8.93 -3.79
CA CYS A 117 -4.06 9.15 -3.83
C CYS A 117 -4.66 8.98 -5.23
N ARG A 118 -3.99 9.47 -6.28
CA ARG A 118 -4.53 9.39 -7.66
C ARG A 118 -4.45 7.98 -8.21
N LEU A 119 -3.34 7.29 -7.92
CA LEU A 119 -3.22 5.88 -8.28
C LEU A 119 -4.27 5.04 -7.56
N LEU A 120 -4.52 5.31 -6.28
CA LEU A 120 -5.60 4.66 -5.52
C LEU A 120 -6.97 4.90 -6.16
N ASP A 121 -7.31 6.16 -6.47
CA ASP A 121 -8.58 6.48 -7.13
C ASP A 121 -8.72 5.72 -8.46
N THR A 122 -7.65 5.70 -9.27
CA THR A 122 -7.60 4.95 -10.53
C THR A 122 -7.85 3.46 -10.31
N LEU A 123 -7.23 2.84 -9.30
CA LEU A 123 -7.42 1.43 -8.98
C LEU A 123 -8.86 1.13 -8.51
N MET A 124 -9.49 2.05 -7.76
CA MET A 124 -10.88 1.91 -7.36
C MET A 124 -11.85 2.01 -8.56
N TYR A 125 -11.56 2.90 -9.53
CA TYR A 125 -12.31 2.91 -10.79
C TYR A 125 -12.10 1.63 -11.62
N CYS A 126 -10.91 1.03 -11.54
CA CYS A 126 -10.66 -0.27 -12.18
C CYS A 126 -11.51 -1.36 -11.54
N ALA A 127 -11.67 -1.37 -10.21
CA ALA A 127 -12.53 -2.32 -9.51
C ALA A 127 -13.98 -2.25 -10.00
N ASP A 128 -14.54 -1.04 -10.12
CA ASP A 128 -15.91 -0.84 -10.63
C ASP A 128 -16.06 -1.38 -12.05
N TYR A 129 -15.09 -1.11 -12.92
CA TYR A 129 -15.08 -1.59 -14.30
C TYR A 129 -15.00 -3.12 -14.40
N LEU A 130 -14.29 -3.77 -13.46
CA LEU A 130 -14.18 -5.23 -13.38
C LEU A 130 -15.37 -5.88 -12.67
N GLU A 131 -16.37 -5.07 -12.26
CA GLU A 131 -17.55 -5.49 -11.51
C GLU A 131 -17.19 -6.18 -10.19
N ILE A 132 -16.04 -5.82 -9.60
CA ILE A 132 -15.62 -6.30 -8.29
C ILE A 132 -16.11 -5.29 -7.25
N PRO A 133 -16.94 -5.70 -6.26
CA PRO A 133 -17.38 -4.83 -5.19
C PRO A 133 -16.21 -4.11 -4.51
N ARG A 134 -16.31 -2.78 -4.34
CA ARG A 134 -15.22 -1.96 -3.79
C ARG A 134 -14.78 -2.38 -2.39
N ASP A 135 -15.67 -2.96 -1.60
CA ASP A 135 -15.39 -3.52 -0.27
C ASP A 135 -14.57 -4.81 -0.30
N ARG A 136 -14.31 -5.36 -1.49
CA ARG A 136 -13.42 -6.51 -1.74
C ARG A 136 -12.10 -6.09 -2.42
N VAL A 137 -11.86 -4.79 -2.61
CA VAL A 137 -10.64 -4.28 -3.25
C VAL A 137 -9.86 -3.43 -2.27
N HIS A 138 -8.61 -3.82 -2.03
CA HIS A 138 -7.73 -3.18 -1.06
C HIS A 138 -6.37 -2.87 -1.68
N VAL A 139 -5.74 -1.78 -1.23
CA VAL A 139 -4.42 -1.36 -1.72
C VAL A 139 -3.42 -1.30 -0.57
N ILE A 140 -2.31 -2.01 -0.62
CA ILE A 140 -1.33 -2.00 0.46
C ILE A 140 0.04 -1.56 -0.02
N SER A 141 0.87 -1.09 0.90
CA SER A 141 2.29 -0.90 0.58
C SER A 141 2.98 -2.26 0.41
N HIS A 142 4.11 -2.28 -0.29
CA HIS A 142 5.04 -3.41 -0.31
C HIS A 142 5.47 -3.78 1.11
N THR A 143 5.69 -2.79 1.96
CA THR A 143 6.05 -3.01 3.36
C THR A 143 4.97 -3.76 4.13
N GLU A 144 3.70 -3.45 3.90
CA GLU A 144 2.58 -4.18 4.51
C GLU A 144 2.43 -5.59 3.90
N GLY A 145 2.59 -5.74 2.59
CA GLY A 145 2.65 -7.05 1.93
C GLY A 145 3.75 -7.93 2.53
N PHE A 146 4.93 -7.37 2.76
CA PHE A 146 6.04 -8.03 3.44
C PHE A 146 5.68 -8.48 4.86
N ILE A 147 5.00 -7.64 5.65
CA ILE A 147 4.51 -8.04 6.98
C ILE A 147 3.59 -9.26 6.90
N TYR A 148 2.56 -9.21 6.05
CA TYR A 148 1.60 -10.32 5.93
C TYR A 148 2.29 -11.61 5.49
N TYR A 149 3.21 -11.52 4.52
CA TYR A 149 4.01 -12.66 4.08
C TYR A 149 4.77 -13.27 5.25
N VAL A 150 5.55 -12.47 6.00
CA VAL A 150 6.38 -12.97 7.08
C VAL A 150 5.57 -13.54 8.25
N LEU A 151 4.48 -12.87 8.64
CA LEU A 151 3.65 -13.34 9.75
C LEU A 151 2.88 -14.61 9.41
N SER A 152 2.62 -14.89 8.13
CA SER A 152 2.04 -16.16 7.68
C SER A 152 3.02 -17.34 7.77
N GLN A 153 4.32 -17.05 7.92
CA GLN A 153 5.35 -18.08 8.09
C GLN A 153 5.42 -18.60 9.53
N LYS A 154 6.10 -19.75 9.69
CA LYS A 154 6.36 -20.33 11.01
C LYS A 154 7.03 -19.32 11.94
N LYS A 155 6.54 -19.26 13.19
CA LYS A 155 6.97 -18.32 14.24
C LYS A 155 8.49 -18.21 14.40
N GLU A 156 9.22 -19.31 14.24
CA GLU A 156 10.67 -19.37 14.33
C GLU A 156 11.40 -18.47 13.31
N LEU A 157 10.78 -18.15 12.18
CA LEU A 157 11.40 -17.33 11.12
C LEU A 157 11.40 -15.84 11.47
N TRP A 158 10.59 -15.42 12.45
CA TRP A 158 10.39 -14.01 12.82
C TRP A 158 10.44 -13.79 14.33
N THR A 159 11.27 -14.58 15.03
CA THR A 159 11.55 -14.41 16.46
C THR A 159 12.37 -13.15 16.77
N ASN A 160 13.27 -12.76 15.86
CA ASN A 160 14.02 -11.51 15.88
C ASN A 160 13.64 -10.67 14.65
N GLN A 161 14.53 -9.79 14.19
CA GLN A 161 14.29 -9.02 12.98
C GLN A 161 14.27 -9.91 11.74
N VAL A 162 13.53 -9.47 10.73
CA VAL A 162 13.48 -10.09 9.41
C VAL A 162 13.88 -9.04 8.40
N GLY A 163 14.89 -9.34 7.60
CA GLY A 163 15.31 -8.49 6.48
C GLY A 163 14.77 -9.03 5.16
N LEU A 164 14.59 -8.15 4.19
CA LEU A 164 14.25 -8.50 2.81
C LEU A 164 15.08 -7.63 1.88
N PHE A 165 15.83 -8.26 0.97
CA PHE A 165 16.47 -7.57 -0.15
C PHE A 165 15.65 -7.78 -1.40
N GLU A 166 15.19 -6.69 -1.99
CA GLU A 166 14.54 -6.65 -3.30
C GLU A 166 15.53 -6.10 -4.33
N LEU A 167 15.82 -6.89 -5.36
CA LEU A 167 16.64 -6.45 -6.49
C LEU A 167 15.87 -6.62 -7.81
N SER A 168 15.43 -5.49 -8.37
CA SER A 168 14.50 -5.42 -9.49
C SER A 168 14.95 -4.38 -10.52
N GLY A 169 15.26 -4.80 -11.75
CA GLY A 169 15.63 -3.90 -12.86
C GLY A 169 16.84 -3.01 -12.53
N GLU A 170 16.58 -1.79 -12.08
CA GLU A 170 17.59 -0.79 -11.66
C GLU A 170 17.44 -0.38 -10.19
N ARG A 171 16.73 -1.18 -9.39
CA ARG A 171 16.36 -0.86 -8.01
C ARG A 171 16.89 -1.91 -7.07
N LEU A 172 17.60 -1.43 -6.05
CA LEU A 172 17.90 -2.18 -4.84
C LEU A 172 17.12 -1.54 -3.67
N CYS A 173 16.21 -2.30 -3.07
CA CYS A 173 15.47 -1.89 -1.89
C CYS A 173 15.67 -2.89 -0.76
N TYR A 174 15.80 -2.39 0.46
CA TYR A 174 15.88 -3.20 1.66
C TYR A 174 14.68 -2.92 2.55
N TYR A 175 14.01 -3.98 2.99
CA TYR A 175 12.94 -3.90 3.97
C TYR A 175 13.40 -4.58 5.25
N GLU A 176 13.01 -4.01 6.39
CA GLU A 176 13.26 -4.59 7.70
C GLU A 176 11.97 -4.59 8.48
N MET A 177 11.69 -5.69 9.17
CA MET A 177 10.57 -5.75 10.10
C MET A 177 10.96 -6.39 11.43
N LYS A 178 10.25 -5.99 12.48
CA LYS A 178 10.37 -6.56 13.82
C LYS A 178 9.01 -6.57 14.51
N VAL A 179 8.75 -7.63 15.25
CA VAL A 179 7.59 -7.70 16.15
C VAL A 179 7.99 -7.18 17.52
N GLN A 180 7.30 -6.15 17.99
CA GLN A 180 7.50 -5.55 19.30
C GLN A 180 6.33 -5.90 20.23
N ARG A 181 6.66 -6.34 21.45
CA ARG A 181 5.65 -6.52 22.49
C ARG A 181 5.26 -5.16 23.04
N GLY A 182 4.00 -4.78 22.87
CA GLY A 182 3.43 -3.58 23.49
C GLY A 182 2.68 -3.94 24.78
N MET A 183 2.47 -2.94 25.65
CA MET A 183 1.72 -3.13 26.91
C MET A 183 0.25 -3.50 26.70
N ARG A 184 -0.38 -3.05 25.60
CA ARG A 184 -1.80 -3.31 25.29
C ARG A 184 -2.01 -4.22 24.08
N ARG A 185 -1.22 -4.02 23.02
CA ARG A 185 -1.23 -4.84 21.80
C ARG A 185 0.19 -4.99 21.28
N ASN A 186 0.49 -6.13 20.68
CA ASN A 186 1.74 -6.32 19.97
C ASN A 186 1.73 -5.47 18.70
N MET A 187 2.89 -4.95 18.33
CA MET A 187 3.07 -4.14 17.14
C MET A 187 4.04 -4.82 16.19
N VAL A 188 3.86 -4.60 14.90
CA VAL A 188 4.87 -4.91 13.89
C VAL A 188 5.32 -3.61 13.28
N GLN A 189 6.60 -3.30 13.43
CA GLN A 189 7.22 -2.17 12.77
C GLN A 189 7.93 -2.70 11.54
N ALA A 190 7.69 -2.08 10.39
CA ALA A 190 8.42 -2.37 9.17
C ALA A 190 8.71 -1.10 8.37
N GLU A 191 9.88 -1.06 7.75
CA GLU A 191 10.38 0.09 7.02
C GLU A 191 11.05 -0.38 5.72
N ALA A 192 11.00 0.47 4.70
CA ALA A 192 11.68 0.28 3.42
C ALA A 192 12.77 1.34 3.23
N GLN A 193 13.91 0.94 2.67
CA GLN A 193 15.05 1.80 2.38
C GLN A 193 15.55 1.53 0.97
N LYS A 194 15.33 2.47 0.05
CA LYS A 194 15.95 2.44 -1.27
C LYS A 194 17.46 2.70 -1.12
N GLN A 195 18.28 1.83 -1.70
CA GLN A 195 19.73 1.99 -1.66
C GLN A 195 20.18 2.90 -2.80
N GLU A 196 21.09 3.82 -2.52
CA GLU A 196 21.66 4.75 -3.50
C GLU A 196 22.58 4.02 -4.48
N GLU A 197 23.25 2.99 -3.99
CA GLU A 197 24.18 2.13 -4.73
C GLU A 197 23.45 1.10 -5.62
N ALA A 198 22.19 1.35 -5.98
CA ALA A 198 21.46 0.50 -6.90
C ALA A 198 22.16 0.43 -8.26
N PHE A 199 22.04 -0.71 -8.93
CA PHE A 199 22.64 -0.97 -10.23
C PHE A 199 21.63 -1.63 -11.16
N ASN A 200 21.84 -1.47 -12.46
CA ASN A 200 21.08 -2.17 -13.49
C ASN A 200 21.55 -3.63 -13.57
N LEU A 201 20.61 -4.57 -13.65
CA LEU A 201 20.89 -6.01 -13.77
C LEU A 201 21.73 -6.40 -14.98
N ASP A 202 21.77 -5.60 -16.05
CA ASP A 202 22.57 -5.86 -17.26
C ASP A 202 24.07 -5.97 -16.94
N ILE A 203 24.55 -5.41 -15.82
CA ILE A 203 25.96 -5.56 -15.41
C ILE A 203 26.33 -7.03 -15.12
N LEU A 204 25.34 -7.86 -14.80
CA LEU A 204 25.54 -9.28 -14.50
C LEU A 204 25.90 -10.11 -15.75
N ASP A 205 25.76 -9.54 -16.95
CA ASP A 205 26.12 -10.20 -18.22
C ASP A 205 27.64 -10.30 -18.44
N SER A 206 28.45 -9.65 -17.58
CA SER A 206 29.91 -9.71 -17.64
C SER A 206 30.53 -10.18 -16.32
N PRO A 207 31.61 -11.00 -16.33
CA PRO A 207 32.27 -11.44 -15.11
C PRO A 207 32.78 -10.29 -14.22
N SER A 208 33.20 -9.18 -14.83
CA SER A 208 33.61 -7.97 -14.10
C SER A 208 32.45 -7.28 -13.43
N GLY A 209 31.30 -7.16 -14.11
CA GLY A 209 30.10 -6.54 -13.57
C GLY A 209 29.47 -7.39 -12.46
N SER A 210 29.43 -8.72 -12.60
CA SER A 210 29.00 -9.62 -11.51
C SER A 210 29.85 -9.46 -10.24
N ARG A 211 31.17 -9.33 -10.37
CA ARG A 211 32.07 -9.06 -9.22
C ARG A 211 31.82 -7.69 -8.59
N LEU A 212 31.46 -6.68 -9.38
CA LEU A 212 31.11 -5.35 -8.87
C LEU A 212 29.77 -5.39 -8.15
N ALA A 213 28.75 -6.02 -8.75
CA ALA A 213 27.43 -6.22 -8.15
C ALA A 213 27.53 -6.92 -6.79
N ASP A 214 28.31 -8.00 -6.70
CA ASP A 214 28.53 -8.72 -5.44
C ASP A 214 29.17 -7.83 -4.37
N LYS A 215 30.17 -7.02 -4.74
CA LYS A 215 30.80 -6.07 -3.80
C LYS A 215 29.83 -5.02 -3.30
N ILE A 216 29.03 -4.44 -4.20
CA ILE A 216 28.01 -3.45 -3.85
C ILE A 216 27.02 -4.07 -2.87
N LEU A 217 26.45 -5.22 -3.22
CA LEU A 217 25.42 -5.87 -2.42
C LEU A 217 25.98 -6.36 -1.07
N THR A 218 27.22 -6.86 -1.04
CA THR A 218 27.94 -7.21 0.19
C THR A 218 28.09 -5.99 1.10
N ALA A 219 28.55 -4.85 0.57
CA ALA A 219 28.70 -3.62 1.35
C ALA A 219 27.36 -3.11 1.90
N CYS A 220 26.30 -3.15 1.09
CA CYS A 220 24.94 -2.85 1.55
C CYS A 220 24.52 -3.80 2.68
N GLY A 221 24.71 -5.11 2.52
CA GLY A 221 24.40 -6.11 3.54
C GLY A 221 25.17 -5.90 4.84
N GLU A 222 26.46 -5.53 4.77
CA GLU A 222 27.27 -5.23 5.94
C GLU A 222 26.73 -4.02 6.67
N LYS A 223 26.38 -2.94 5.96
CA LYS A 223 25.78 -1.74 6.55
C LYS A 223 24.43 -2.04 7.22
N LEU A 224 23.56 -2.76 6.52
CA LEU A 224 22.15 -2.94 6.92
C LEU A 224 21.98 -3.99 8.02
N LEU A 225 22.76 -5.08 7.99
CA LEU A 225 22.60 -6.21 8.90
C LEU A 225 23.49 -6.13 10.16
N ASN A 226 24.42 -5.19 10.21
CA ASN A 226 25.38 -5.09 11.31
C ASN A 226 24.73 -4.64 12.62
N ARG A 227 25.23 -5.17 13.75
CA ARG A 227 24.79 -4.89 15.12
C ARG A 227 23.31 -5.18 15.42
N LYS A 228 22.61 -5.89 14.55
CA LYS A 228 21.21 -6.31 14.74
C LYS A 228 21.09 -7.83 14.68
N LEU A 229 20.12 -8.37 15.40
CA LEU A 229 19.82 -9.80 15.41
C LEU A 229 18.71 -10.09 14.41
N PHE A 230 19.03 -10.93 13.41
CA PHE A 230 18.10 -11.36 12.38
C PHE A 230 17.82 -12.86 12.51
N SER A 231 16.54 -13.23 12.45
CA SER A 231 16.15 -14.64 12.34
C SER A 231 16.22 -15.11 10.89
N THR A 232 15.73 -14.27 9.97
CA THR A 232 15.60 -14.60 8.55
C THR A 232 15.96 -13.41 7.67
N VAL A 233 16.56 -13.70 6.51
CA VAL A 233 16.72 -12.75 5.40
C VAL A 233 16.04 -13.34 4.17
N PHE A 234 15.08 -12.62 3.61
CA PHE A 234 14.43 -12.95 2.35
C PHE A 234 15.11 -12.23 1.19
N LEU A 235 15.08 -12.85 0.02
CA LEU A 235 15.55 -12.30 -1.25
C LEU A 235 14.42 -12.36 -2.27
N THR A 236 14.11 -11.26 -2.94
CA THR A 236 13.06 -11.21 -3.98
C THR A 236 13.44 -10.30 -5.15
N GLY A 237 12.75 -10.48 -6.27
CA GLY A 237 12.99 -9.74 -7.50
C GLY A 237 13.96 -10.44 -8.46
N LYS A 238 13.94 -9.98 -9.72
CA LYS A 238 14.63 -10.61 -10.85
C LYS A 238 16.12 -10.86 -10.61
N GLY A 239 16.79 -9.97 -9.88
CA GLY A 239 18.23 -10.10 -9.58
C GLY A 239 18.60 -11.31 -8.71
N PHE A 240 17.63 -11.88 -7.99
CA PHE A 240 17.81 -13.06 -7.16
C PHE A 240 17.20 -14.33 -7.76
N GLU A 241 16.78 -14.34 -9.02
CA GLU A 241 16.43 -15.60 -9.71
C GLU A 241 17.65 -16.53 -9.84
N ARG A 242 18.85 -15.95 -9.90
CA ARG A 242 20.14 -16.64 -9.82
C ARG A 242 21.00 -15.93 -8.77
N GLN A 243 21.73 -16.68 -7.94
CA GLN A 243 22.55 -16.12 -6.85
C GLN A 243 24.04 -16.47 -6.99
N ASP A 244 24.43 -17.15 -8.07
CA ASP A 244 25.80 -17.56 -8.37
C ASP A 244 26.77 -16.37 -8.52
N TRP A 245 26.24 -15.21 -8.95
CA TRP A 245 26.99 -13.97 -9.05
C TRP A 245 27.30 -13.33 -7.68
N ALA A 246 26.51 -13.62 -6.63
CA ALA A 246 26.51 -12.90 -5.35
C ALA A 246 27.25 -13.65 -4.23
N GLY A 247 28.38 -14.27 -4.53
CA GLY A 247 29.05 -15.20 -3.60
C GLY A 247 29.48 -14.59 -2.27
N GLY A 248 30.01 -13.36 -2.27
CA GLY A 248 30.36 -12.61 -1.06
C GLY A 248 29.14 -12.27 -0.23
N PHE A 249 28.10 -11.76 -0.88
CA PHE A 249 26.85 -11.38 -0.23
C PHE A 249 26.15 -12.59 0.39
N MET A 250 26.02 -13.70 -0.35
CA MET A 250 25.41 -14.93 0.16
C MET A 250 26.14 -15.46 1.39
N ARG A 251 27.48 -15.41 1.42
CA ARG A 251 28.27 -15.81 2.60
C ARG A 251 27.97 -14.92 3.81
N LEU A 252 27.82 -13.62 3.60
CA LEU A 252 27.49 -12.66 4.64
C LEU A 252 26.10 -12.91 5.23
N ILE A 253 25.08 -13.07 4.39
CA ILE A 253 23.69 -13.19 4.87
C ILE A 253 23.40 -14.58 5.46
N CYS A 254 24.03 -15.65 4.95
CA CYS A 254 23.88 -17.01 5.46
C CYS A 254 24.62 -17.27 6.78
N ASN A 255 25.38 -16.30 7.31
CA ASN A 255 26.09 -16.47 8.57
C ASN A 255 25.11 -16.47 9.77
N ARG A 256 24.75 -17.67 10.25
CA ARG A 256 23.85 -17.92 11.40
C ARG A 256 22.41 -17.41 11.23
N ARG A 257 21.96 -17.19 9.99
CA ARG A 257 20.60 -16.76 9.65
C ARG A 257 19.98 -17.74 8.65
N LYS A 258 18.66 -17.86 8.66
CA LYS A 258 17.93 -18.55 7.58
C LYS A 258 17.81 -17.59 6.39
N VAL A 259 18.02 -18.10 5.19
CA VAL A 259 17.93 -17.31 3.96
C VAL A 259 17.01 -18.02 2.97
N PHE A 260 16.05 -17.29 2.43
CA PHE A 260 15.09 -17.82 1.45
C PHE A 260 14.98 -16.88 0.26
N VAL A 261 14.92 -17.47 -0.93
CA VAL A 261 14.58 -16.75 -2.16
C VAL A 261 13.09 -16.95 -2.38
N GLU A 262 12.32 -15.86 -2.36
CA GLU A 262 10.87 -15.90 -2.40
C GLU A 262 10.35 -15.07 -3.57
N PRO A 263 10.15 -15.69 -4.74
CA PRO A 263 9.51 -15.05 -5.87
C PRO A 263 8.08 -14.62 -5.49
N CYS A 264 7.66 -13.46 -5.98
CA CYS A 264 6.30 -12.95 -5.76
C CYS A 264 5.96 -12.69 -4.28
N LEU A 265 6.96 -12.42 -3.42
CA LEU A 265 6.75 -12.22 -1.98
C LEU A 265 5.65 -11.21 -1.67
N PHE A 266 5.66 -10.04 -2.32
CA PHE A 266 4.67 -8.99 -2.08
C PHE A 266 3.27 -9.43 -2.52
N ALA A 267 3.13 -10.06 -3.70
CA ALA A 267 1.86 -10.60 -4.18
C ALA A 267 1.32 -11.70 -3.26
N ARG A 268 2.18 -12.58 -2.73
CA ARG A 268 1.79 -13.58 -1.71
C ARG A 268 1.32 -12.91 -0.42
N GLY A 269 2.05 -11.90 0.05
CA GLY A 269 1.65 -11.07 1.19
C GLY A 269 0.27 -10.43 1.02
N ALA A 270 0.01 -9.87 -0.16
CA ALA A 270 -1.29 -9.33 -0.53
C ALA A 270 -2.39 -10.40 -0.53
N ALA A 271 -2.11 -11.60 -1.06
CA ALA A 271 -3.06 -12.72 -1.03
C ALA A 271 -3.37 -13.18 0.41
N PHE A 272 -2.38 -13.20 1.30
CA PHE A 272 -2.60 -13.49 2.72
C PHE A 272 -3.47 -12.44 3.42
N LYS A 273 -3.28 -11.16 3.11
CA LYS A 273 -4.18 -10.09 3.57
C LYS A 273 -5.60 -10.30 3.04
N GLY A 274 -5.74 -10.63 1.75
CA GLY A 274 -7.02 -10.92 1.14
C GLY A 274 -7.74 -12.06 1.86
N ALA A 275 -7.03 -13.14 2.18
CA ALA A 275 -7.61 -14.26 2.92
C ALA A 275 -8.06 -13.85 4.32
N ASP A 276 -7.33 -12.97 5.01
CA ASP A 276 -7.70 -12.47 6.33
C ASP A 276 -9.05 -11.74 6.34
N TYR A 277 -9.39 -11.01 5.27
CA TYR A 277 -10.71 -10.36 5.12
C TYR A 277 -11.88 -11.36 4.98
N THR A 278 -11.59 -12.63 4.68
CA THR A 278 -12.63 -13.68 4.61
C THR A 278 -12.94 -14.31 5.96
N HIS A 279 -12.14 -14.01 7.00
CA HIS A 279 -12.32 -14.51 8.35
C HIS A 279 -13.11 -13.52 9.22
N GLN A 280 -13.85 -14.02 10.21
CA GLN A 280 -14.54 -13.16 11.19
C GLN A 280 -13.56 -12.44 12.13
N GLU A 281 -12.47 -13.11 12.49
CA GLU A 281 -11.41 -12.57 13.33
C GLU A 281 -10.09 -12.63 12.56
N THR A 282 -9.27 -11.58 12.72
CA THR A 282 -7.96 -11.53 12.06
C THR A 282 -7.02 -12.60 12.60
N SER A 283 -6.35 -13.29 11.69
CA SER A 283 -5.23 -14.19 11.99
C SER A 283 -3.95 -13.42 12.36
N TYR A 284 -3.95 -12.10 12.18
CA TYR A 284 -2.82 -11.20 12.41
C TYR A 284 -3.16 -10.12 13.44
N PRO A 285 -3.36 -10.48 14.73
CA PRO A 285 -3.80 -9.55 15.79
C PRO A 285 -2.68 -8.62 16.27
N TYR A 286 -2.13 -7.83 15.35
CA TYR A 286 -1.03 -6.89 15.57
C TYR A 286 -1.41 -5.50 15.04
N VAL A 287 -0.84 -4.47 15.65
CA VAL A 287 -0.88 -3.13 15.06
C VAL A 287 0.30 -2.98 14.10
N PHE A 288 0.03 -2.71 12.82
CA PHE A 288 1.07 -2.53 11.82
C PHE A 288 1.49 -1.08 11.72
N ILE A 289 2.79 -0.84 11.86
CA ILE A 289 3.43 0.46 11.72
C ILE A 289 4.38 0.35 10.53
N CYS A 290 3.90 0.78 9.37
CA CYS A 290 4.62 0.69 8.10
C CYS A 290 4.10 1.76 7.13
N GLU A 291 4.70 1.80 5.93
CA GLU A 291 4.21 2.67 4.87
C GLU A 291 2.73 2.40 4.55
N GLY A 292 1.94 3.45 4.32
CA GLY A 292 0.49 3.40 4.15
C GLY A 292 -0.31 3.44 5.46
N ARG A 293 0.35 3.41 6.62
CA ARG A 293 -0.31 3.38 7.93
C ARG A 293 -0.04 4.67 8.73
N LEU A 294 -1.04 5.16 9.45
CA LEU A 294 -0.90 6.34 10.31
C LEU A 294 0.13 6.08 11.42
N LYS A 295 0.98 7.07 11.69
CA LYS A 295 2.00 7.03 12.76
C LYS A 295 1.61 7.85 13.99
N ALA A 296 0.36 8.32 14.04
CA ALA A 296 -0.19 9.08 15.15
C ALA A 296 -1.64 8.70 15.41
N GLU A 297 -2.05 8.82 16.68
CA GLU A 297 -3.46 8.79 17.07
C GLU A 297 -4.01 10.22 17.09
N VAL A 298 -5.17 10.42 16.48
CA VAL A 298 -5.92 11.68 16.51
C VAL A 298 -7.16 11.47 17.38
N SER A 299 -7.34 12.36 18.35
CA SER A 299 -8.48 12.30 19.28
C SER A 299 -9.02 13.69 19.58
N LEU A 300 -10.26 13.73 20.07
CA LEU A 300 -10.90 14.93 20.59
C LEU A 300 -11.56 14.65 21.94
N LYS A 301 -11.60 15.67 22.79
CA LYS A 301 -12.27 15.60 24.08
C LYS A 301 -13.76 15.88 23.88
N VAL A 302 -14.60 14.93 24.28
CA VAL A 302 -16.07 15.01 24.13
C VAL A 302 -16.78 14.72 25.45
N MET A 303 -17.99 15.25 25.60
CA MET A 303 -18.89 14.87 26.68
C MET A 303 -19.88 13.81 26.19
N ARG A 304 -19.84 12.62 26.78
CA ARG A 304 -20.77 11.52 26.47
C ARG A 304 -21.47 11.06 27.75
N ARG A 305 -22.80 11.17 27.78
CA ARG A 305 -23.63 10.80 28.96
C ARG A 305 -23.14 11.45 30.27
N GLY A 306 -22.84 12.75 30.20
CA GLY A 306 -22.39 13.54 31.36
C GLY A 306 -20.97 13.25 31.83
N ARG A 307 -20.20 12.40 31.14
CA ARG A 307 -18.79 12.13 31.44
C ARG A 307 -17.91 12.63 30.32
N GLU A 308 -16.78 13.22 30.70
CA GLU A 308 -15.72 13.56 29.78
C GLU A 308 -15.04 12.30 29.27
N ASN A 309 -14.82 12.24 27.95
CA ASN A 309 -14.21 11.10 27.28
C ASN A 309 -13.29 11.57 26.16
N GLN A 310 -12.26 10.77 25.86
CA GLN A 310 -11.43 10.95 24.67
C GLN A 310 -12.02 10.11 23.54
N LEU A 311 -12.51 10.77 22.50
CA LEU A 311 -12.98 10.13 21.29
C LEU A 311 -11.81 10.04 20.31
N VAL A 312 -11.36 8.82 20.01
CA VAL A 312 -10.34 8.57 18.98
C VAL A 312 -11.03 8.57 17.62
N VAL A 313 -10.53 9.40 16.69
CA VAL A 313 -11.08 9.50 15.32
C VAL A 313 -10.22 8.77 14.29
N ALA A 314 -8.95 8.53 14.63
CA ALA A 314 -8.02 7.70 13.91
C ALA A 314 -6.91 7.24 14.87
N SER A 315 -6.47 6.01 14.75
CA SER A 315 -5.41 5.41 15.55
C SER A 315 -4.14 5.20 14.73
N TYR A 316 -3.00 5.16 15.40
CA TYR A 316 -1.77 4.68 14.77
C TYR A 316 -1.97 3.24 14.28
N GLY A 317 -1.43 2.94 13.10
CA GLY A 317 -1.64 1.67 12.41
C GLY A 317 -2.96 1.56 11.67
N ASP A 318 -3.82 2.57 11.69
CA ASP A 318 -4.93 2.61 10.74
C ASP A 318 -4.39 2.91 9.34
N ASN A 319 -5.09 2.38 8.35
CA ASN A 319 -4.77 2.58 6.94
C ASN A 319 -5.26 3.96 6.49
N TRP A 320 -4.36 4.87 6.10
CA TRP A 320 -4.71 6.30 5.98
C TRP A 320 -5.83 6.56 4.95
N TYR A 321 -5.87 5.78 3.86
CA TYR A 321 -6.85 6.02 2.79
C TYR A 321 -8.25 5.47 3.11
N GLU A 322 -8.32 4.41 3.91
CA GLU A 322 -9.55 3.83 4.46
C GLU A 322 -10.02 4.60 5.71
N SER A 323 -9.12 5.34 6.38
CA SER A 323 -9.39 6.10 7.60
C SER A 323 -10.22 7.34 7.33
N LYS A 324 -11.54 7.16 7.25
CA LYS A 324 -12.50 8.24 7.10
C LYS A 324 -13.52 8.17 8.23
N SER A 325 -13.61 9.25 8.98
CA SER A 325 -14.52 9.36 10.12
C SER A 325 -15.50 10.50 9.88
N SER A 326 -16.80 10.22 10.04
CA SER A 326 -17.87 11.23 9.96
C SER A 326 -18.74 11.13 11.20
N MET A 327 -18.93 12.24 11.90
CA MET A 327 -19.70 12.27 13.14
C MET A 327 -20.42 13.61 13.34
N ASP A 328 -21.58 13.54 13.97
CA ASP A 328 -22.31 14.72 14.44
C ASP A 328 -21.92 15.03 15.89
N LEU A 329 -21.53 16.27 16.16
CA LEU A 329 -21.19 16.78 17.49
C LEU A 329 -22.07 17.98 17.85
N ILE A 330 -22.24 18.25 19.14
CA ILE A 330 -22.96 19.42 19.65
C ILE A 330 -21.95 20.33 20.33
N VAL A 331 -21.90 21.59 19.89
CA VAL A 331 -21.00 22.61 20.45
C VAL A 331 -21.63 23.20 21.71
N ASP A 332 -20.90 23.17 22.82
CA ASP A 332 -21.28 23.69 24.13
C ASP A 332 -20.57 25.03 24.41
N GLY A 333 -20.75 25.99 23.49
CA GLY A 333 -20.18 27.34 23.59
C GLY A 333 -18.71 27.49 23.18
N GLN A 334 -18.04 26.42 22.74
CA GLN A 334 -16.67 26.52 22.23
C GLN A 334 -16.61 27.33 20.92
N LYS A 335 -15.57 28.15 20.76
CA LYS A 335 -15.27 28.87 19.51
C LYS A 335 -14.30 28.13 18.59
N GLU A 336 -13.74 27.02 19.08
CA GLU A 336 -12.77 26.19 18.37
C GLU A 336 -12.97 24.71 18.74
N ILE A 337 -12.61 23.82 17.82
CA ILE A 337 -12.51 22.38 18.07
C ILE A 337 -11.05 22.03 18.34
N GLU A 338 -10.79 21.36 19.47
CA GLU A 338 -9.46 20.95 19.87
C GLU A 338 -9.21 19.48 19.54
N PHE A 339 -8.20 19.22 18.71
CA PHE A 339 -7.67 17.89 18.43
C PHE A 339 -6.38 17.66 19.21
N ILE A 340 -6.24 16.45 19.75
CA ILE A 340 -5.02 15.97 20.39
C ILE A 340 -4.40 14.94 19.47
N ILE A 341 -3.23 15.27 18.94
CA ILE A 341 -2.43 14.37 18.12
C ILE A 341 -1.35 13.76 19.00
N SER A 342 -1.31 12.43 19.04
CA SER A 342 -0.38 11.64 19.84
C SER A 342 0.48 10.77 18.90
N PRO A 343 1.68 11.24 18.51
CA PRO A 343 2.58 10.45 17.67
C PRO A 343 3.04 9.18 18.39
N LEU A 344 3.27 8.10 17.64
CA LEU A 344 3.69 6.82 18.21
C LEU A 344 5.04 6.91 18.95
N ASP A 345 6.02 7.60 18.33
CA ASP A 345 7.40 7.66 18.82
C ASP A 345 7.66 8.81 19.80
N SER A 346 6.64 9.63 20.10
CA SER A 346 6.78 10.82 20.92
C SER A 346 5.82 10.79 22.11
N LYS A 347 6.36 11.05 23.31
CA LYS A 347 5.52 11.32 24.49
C LYS A 347 4.85 12.70 24.43
N LYS A 348 5.33 13.60 23.57
CA LYS A 348 4.77 14.95 23.43
C LYS A 348 3.54 14.89 22.53
N LYS A 349 2.38 15.17 23.13
CA LYS A 349 1.12 15.37 22.41
C LYS A 349 1.09 16.77 21.82
N LYS A 350 0.56 16.90 20.62
CA LYS A 350 0.34 18.18 19.94
C LYS A 350 -1.15 18.53 20.05
N LEU A 351 -1.44 19.72 20.57
CA LEU A 351 -2.79 20.28 20.59
C LEU A 351 -2.98 21.13 19.35
N VAL A 352 -4.01 20.82 18.56
CA VAL A 352 -4.37 21.57 17.35
C VAL A 352 -5.76 22.16 17.55
N ARG A 353 -5.88 23.47 17.36
CA ARG A 353 -7.10 24.23 17.58
C ARG A 353 -7.64 24.74 16.26
N ILE A 354 -8.88 24.39 15.96
CA ILE A 354 -9.54 24.74 14.70
C ILE A 354 -10.66 25.73 14.98
N PRO A 355 -10.50 27.02 14.65
CA PRO A 355 -11.52 28.03 14.87
C PRO A 355 -12.79 27.72 14.06
N LEU A 356 -13.96 27.88 14.68
CA LEU A 356 -15.27 27.81 14.01
C LEU A 356 -15.58 29.15 13.31
N ALA A 357 -14.64 29.64 12.51
CA ALA A 357 -14.77 30.93 11.83
C ALA A 357 -15.98 30.93 10.88
N GLY A 358 -16.79 31.99 10.94
CA GLY A 358 -18.02 32.12 10.13
C GLY A 358 -19.24 31.37 10.70
N PHE A 359 -19.10 30.64 11.82
CA PHE A 359 -20.26 30.07 12.50
C PHE A 359 -21.03 31.16 13.24
N PRO A 360 -22.38 31.07 13.28
CA PRO A 360 -23.21 32.03 13.97
C PRO A 360 -23.02 31.95 15.48
N GLU A 361 -23.07 33.09 16.17
CA GLU A 361 -23.13 33.11 17.62
C GLU A 361 -24.51 32.65 18.09
N ARG A 362 -24.54 31.58 18.88
CA ARG A 362 -25.76 30.99 19.44
C ARG A 362 -25.53 30.56 20.89
N PRO A 363 -26.60 30.37 21.69
CA PRO A 363 -26.46 29.82 23.04
C PRO A 363 -25.74 28.47 23.04
N PRO A 364 -25.07 28.08 24.15
CA PRO A 364 -24.45 26.76 24.24
C PRO A 364 -25.44 25.62 23.93
N LYS A 365 -24.95 24.56 23.28
CA LYS A 365 -25.71 23.36 22.88
C LYS A 365 -26.77 23.57 21.80
N THR A 366 -26.70 24.68 21.07
CA THR A 366 -27.66 25.00 19.99
C THR A 366 -27.04 24.97 18.59
N THR A 367 -25.79 24.50 18.48
CA THR A 367 -25.09 24.27 17.22
C THR A 367 -24.71 22.81 17.11
N ARG A 368 -25.34 22.10 16.18
CA ARG A 368 -24.90 20.76 15.76
C ARG A 368 -23.98 20.90 14.57
N ILE A 369 -22.85 20.22 14.61
CA ILE A 369 -21.85 20.22 13.54
C ILE A 369 -21.66 18.81 13.00
N GLU A 370 -21.46 18.70 11.69
CA GLU A 370 -20.93 17.50 11.05
C GLU A 370 -19.41 17.68 10.94
N LEU A 371 -18.67 16.82 11.62
CA LEU A 371 -17.21 16.72 11.52
C LEU A 371 -16.86 15.54 10.61
N LYS A 372 -16.15 15.81 9.52
CA LYS A 372 -15.51 14.79 8.69
C LYS A 372 -14.01 14.91 8.80
N VAL A 373 -13.34 13.77 8.99
CA VAL A 373 -11.89 13.64 9.06
C VAL A 373 -11.47 12.60 8.02
N ALA A 374 -10.42 12.90 7.26
CA ALA A 374 -9.78 12.02 6.31
C ALA A 374 -8.27 12.35 6.26
N PHE A 375 -7.50 11.58 5.49
CA PHE A 375 -6.06 11.74 5.37
C PHE A 375 -5.67 11.76 3.90
N THR A 376 -4.71 12.59 3.54
CA THR A 376 -4.13 12.65 2.18
C THR A 376 -2.86 11.81 2.07
N ASP A 377 -2.19 11.58 3.20
CA ASP A 377 -1.02 10.71 3.36
C ASP A 377 -0.85 10.34 4.86
N GLU A 378 0.25 9.66 5.21
CA GLU A 378 0.53 9.20 6.58
C GLU A 378 0.71 10.31 7.62
N GLY A 379 1.07 11.52 7.19
CA GLY A 379 1.42 12.67 8.01
C GLY A 379 0.43 13.81 7.93
N THR A 380 -0.60 13.73 7.09
CA THR A 380 -1.45 14.87 6.75
C THR A 380 -2.92 14.52 6.92
N MET A 381 -3.55 15.15 7.92
CA MET A 381 -4.98 15.06 8.18
C MET A 381 -5.71 16.22 7.49
N THR A 382 -6.82 15.91 6.82
CA THR A 382 -7.78 16.88 6.32
C THR A 382 -9.10 16.76 7.07
N MET A 383 -9.76 17.89 7.31
CA MET A 383 -11.05 17.89 7.98
C MET A 383 -12.01 18.91 7.39
N SER A 384 -13.30 18.63 7.53
CA SER A 384 -14.37 19.60 7.28
C SER A 384 -15.34 19.63 8.45
N ILE A 385 -15.65 20.83 8.95
CA ILE A 385 -16.64 21.07 9.99
C ILE A 385 -17.78 21.88 9.36
N ARG A 386 -18.98 21.35 9.36
CA ARG A 386 -20.17 21.99 8.77
C ARG A 386 -21.24 22.25 9.83
N ASP A 387 -21.77 23.47 9.90
CA ASP A 387 -22.96 23.76 10.71
C ASP A 387 -24.18 23.04 10.10
N LYS A 388 -24.84 22.20 10.88
CA LYS A 388 -26.09 21.52 10.53
C LYS A 388 -27.30 22.14 11.21
N GLY A 389 -27.09 22.94 12.26
CA GLY A 389 -28.17 23.43 13.11
C GLY A 389 -29.08 22.32 13.69
N PHE A 390 -30.22 22.76 14.23
CA PHE A 390 -31.30 21.93 14.78
C PHE A 390 -32.63 22.18 14.05
N GLY A 391 -32.59 22.18 12.72
CA GLY A 391 -33.79 22.43 11.92
C GLY A 391 -34.33 23.84 12.14
N GLU A 392 -35.65 23.99 12.31
CA GLU A 392 -36.29 25.31 12.44
C GLU A 392 -35.92 26.07 13.72
N LEU A 393 -35.64 25.36 14.82
CA LEU A 393 -35.27 25.97 16.11
C LEU A 393 -33.95 26.74 16.02
N PHE A 394 -32.98 26.15 15.31
CA PHE A 394 -31.70 26.76 15.01
C PHE A 394 -31.30 26.38 13.57
N PRO A 395 -31.67 27.19 12.57
CA PRO A 395 -31.42 26.86 11.16
C PRO A 395 -29.94 26.61 10.87
N SER A 396 -29.62 25.67 9.99
CA SER A 396 -28.26 25.53 9.49
C SER A 396 -27.80 26.83 8.85
N SER A 397 -26.68 27.42 9.28
CA SER A 397 -26.06 28.54 8.57
C SER A 397 -25.39 28.10 7.26
N GLY A 398 -25.14 26.80 7.10
CA GLY A 398 -24.37 26.27 5.98
C GLY A 398 -22.88 26.61 6.03
N ALA A 399 -22.41 27.25 7.11
CA ALA A 399 -20.99 27.56 7.31
C ALA A 399 -20.16 26.26 7.30
N VAL A 400 -19.03 26.30 6.59
CA VAL A 400 -18.09 25.20 6.49
C VAL A 400 -16.68 25.71 6.73
N VAL A 401 -15.98 25.09 7.67
CA VAL A 401 -14.53 25.25 7.86
C VAL A 401 -13.85 24.01 7.29
N LYS A 402 -12.82 24.21 6.47
CA LYS A 402 -11.92 23.14 6.02
C LYS A 402 -10.51 23.47 6.46
N GLN A 403 -9.79 22.47 6.96
CA GLN A 403 -8.42 22.64 7.42
C GLN A 403 -7.59 21.40 7.10
N GLU A 404 -6.32 21.65 6.80
CA GLU A 404 -5.27 20.64 6.72
C GLU A 404 -4.30 20.80 7.90
N VAL A 405 -3.87 19.67 8.46
CA VAL A 405 -3.07 19.61 9.69
C VAL A 405 -2.03 18.51 9.56
N ASN A 406 -0.76 18.87 9.75
CA ASN A 406 0.33 17.90 9.88
C ASN A 406 0.26 17.20 11.24
N LEU A 407 0.38 15.87 11.24
CA LEU A 407 0.35 15.00 12.40
C LEU A 407 1.60 15.10 13.29
#